data_AF-A0A317MQ16-F1
#
_entry.id   AF-A0A317MQ16-F1
#
_cell.length_a   1.000
_cell.length_b   1.000
_cell.length_c   1.000
_cell.angle_alpha   90.00
_cell.angle_beta   90.00
_cell.angle_gamma   90.00
#
_symmetry.space_group_name_H-M   'P 1'
#
loop_
_entity.id
_entity.type
_entity.pdbx_description
1 polymer ?
#
loop_
_entity_poly.entity_id
_entity_poly.type
_entity_poly.pdbx_seq_one_letter_code
_entity_poly.pdbx_strand_id
1 'polypeptide(L)'
;MHSARRWIACLLLGLTGTAAWAGSYTQYLQDLAWRESRHRLSERAGSHIGLFQMGTAALIDAGYMNASGQWTGKNGATSAAAFLSSAAIQTQAVHDYNQVQWAWIERNHLDSYIGQTINGVEITASGLLAAAHLVGRAGLSCYLAGNYCNAAGVTLRDGVPVDGFGTPVTEYLSQFGGHDLGLDNAAAPAVAYSDDYSPGYGSLSGAGSSSGSDSEGTGGAAVGSSGVAVYDAQEAFALGSGFSVSGLASVLGALGTAISLCLGAWMILGNLQAVANGRLRWGAFGGRLVRTLVLVTLFAWAFQT
;
A
#
# COMPACT_ATOMS: atom_id res chain seq x y z
N MET A 1 3.54 21.94 -42.94
CA MET A 1 4.32 21.88 -41.68
C MET A 1 3.44 22.00 -40.40
N HIS A 2 2.17 21.55 -40.41
CA HIS A 2 1.29 21.60 -39.22
C HIS A 2 0.78 20.23 -38.72
N SER A 3 0.99 19.15 -39.46
CA SER A 3 0.49 17.81 -39.09
C SER A 3 1.48 16.95 -38.30
N ALA A 4 2.79 17.25 -38.34
CA ALA A 4 3.82 16.47 -37.64
C ALA A 4 3.99 16.81 -36.15
N ARG A 5 3.42 17.92 -35.69
CA ARG A 5 3.51 18.37 -34.28
C ARG A 5 2.51 17.68 -33.33
N ARG A 6 1.48 17.01 -33.85
CA ARG A 6 0.46 16.34 -33.04
C ARG A 6 0.82 14.90 -32.65
N TRP A 7 1.72 14.25 -33.39
CA TRP A 7 2.13 12.86 -33.14
C TRP A 7 3.24 12.71 -32.10
N ILE A 8 4.00 13.77 -31.84
CA ILE A 8 5.11 13.75 -30.86
C ILE A 8 4.59 13.91 -29.42
N ALA A 9 3.41 14.51 -29.23
CA ALA A 9 2.77 14.61 -27.91
C ALA A 9 2.25 13.25 -27.41
N CYS A 10 1.80 12.35 -28.30
CA CYS A 10 1.25 11.05 -27.90
C CYS A 10 2.30 9.96 -27.61
N LEU A 11 3.58 10.18 -27.96
CA LEU A 11 4.65 9.21 -27.71
C LEU A 11 5.51 9.56 -26.48
N LEU A 12 5.37 10.79 -25.96
CA LEU A 12 5.98 11.26 -24.71
C LEU A 12 5.02 11.24 -23.51
N LEU A 13 3.73 10.93 -23.75
CA LEU A 13 2.72 10.72 -22.70
C LEU A 13 2.52 9.24 -22.33
N GLY A 14 3.23 8.31 -22.98
CA GLY A 14 3.05 6.86 -22.81
C GLY A 14 4.11 6.15 -21.96
N LEU A 15 5.09 6.85 -21.39
CA LEU A 15 6.22 6.25 -20.66
C LEU A 15 6.57 6.97 -19.35
N THR A 16 5.65 7.78 -18.83
CA THR A 16 5.64 8.14 -17.41
C THR A 16 4.55 7.32 -16.76
N GLY A 17 4.82 6.03 -16.56
CA GLY A 17 4.05 5.24 -15.61
C GLY A 17 4.14 5.97 -14.28
N THR A 18 3.01 6.51 -13.84
CA THR A 18 2.81 7.06 -12.52
C THR A 18 3.38 6.07 -11.51
N ALA A 19 4.47 6.43 -10.82
CA ALA A 19 4.71 5.89 -9.50
C ALA A 19 3.55 6.42 -8.64
N ALA A 20 2.43 5.70 -8.69
CA ALA A 20 1.32 5.92 -7.78
C ALA A 20 1.90 5.78 -6.38
N TRP A 21 1.62 6.77 -5.55
CA TRP A 21 2.10 6.88 -4.18
C TRP A 21 1.46 5.77 -3.36
N ALA A 22 2.06 4.58 -3.36
CA ALA A 22 1.56 3.45 -2.59
C ALA A 22 1.96 3.62 -1.13
N GLY A 23 0.99 3.58 -0.22
CA GLY A 23 1.27 3.51 1.23
C GLY A 23 2.00 2.21 1.57
N SER A 24 2.82 2.20 2.63
CA SER A 24 3.53 0.97 3.03
C SER A 24 2.59 -0.05 3.68
N TYR A 25 3.01 -1.32 3.76
CA TYR A 25 2.26 -2.34 4.51
C TYR A 25 2.16 -2.00 6.00
N THR A 26 3.19 -1.37 6.57
CA THR A 26 3.15 -0.82 7.94
C THR A 26 2.01 0.18 8.09
N GLN A 27 1.85 1.09 7.13
CA GLN A 27 0.77 2.07 7.13
C GLN A 27 -0.60 1.39 6.99
N TYR A 28 -0.73 0.39 6.11
CA TYR A 28 -1.95 -0.42 6.01
C TYR A 28 -2.34 -1.04 7.36
N LEU A 29 -1.36 -1.59 8.09
CA LEU A 29 -1.60 -2.20 9.41
C LEU A 29 -1.97 -1.17 10.47
N GLN A 30 -1.38 0.03 10.45
CA GLN A 30 -1.77 1.11 11.35
C GLN A 30 -3.17 1.62 11.04
N ASP A 31 -3.48 1.91 9.77
CA ASP A 31 -4.80 2.35 9.33
C ASP A 31 -5.87 1.30 9.72
N LEU A 32 -5.58 0.01 9.52
CA LEU A 32 -6.53 -1.06 9.84
C LEU A 32 -6.74 -1.16 11.35
N ALA A 33 -5.66 -1.20 12.13
CA ALA A 33 -5.76 -1.24 13.59
C ALA A 33 -6.48 0.00 14.15
N TRP A 34 -6.30 1.17 13.53
CA TRP A 34 -7.00 2.38 13.90
C TRP A 34 -8.50 2.30 13.56
N ARG A 35 -8.86 1.78 12.38
CA ARG A 35 -10.27 1.60 11.97
C ARG A 35 -11.01 0.65 12.88
N GLU A 36 -10.35 -0.42 13.28
CA GLU A 36 -10.92 -1.55 14.03
C GLU A 36 -11.03 -1.27 15.53
N SER A 37 -9.99 -0.69 16.14
CA SER A 37 -9.93 -0.55 17.61
C SER A 37 -9.47 0.82 18.10
N ARG A 38 -9.13 1.76 17.21
CA ARG A 38 -8.41 3.00 17.58
C ARG A 38 -7.09 2.69 18.29
N HIS A 39 -6.34 1.70 17.79
CA HIS A 39 -5.08 1.24 18.37
C HIS A 39 -5.18 0.69 19.80
N ARG A 40 -6.38 0.34 20.26
CA ARG A 40 -6.57 -0.23 21.59
C ARG A 40 -6.21 -1.70 21.63
N LEU A 41 -5.05 -1.98 22.21
CA LEU A 41 -4.48 -3.32 22.30
C LEU A 41 -5.41 -4.36 22.94
N SER A 42 -6.19 -3.94 23.94
CA SER A 42 -7.08 -4.79 24.75
C SER A 42 -8.57 -4.64 24.43
N GLU A 43 -8.92 -4.08 23.26
CA GLU A 43 -10.32 -3.84 22.85
C GLU A 43 -11.08 -5.15 22.58
N ARG A 44 -12.39 -5.14 22.88
CA ARG A 44 -13.29 -6.29 22.69
C ARG A 44 -14.66 -5.82 22.20
N ALA A 45 -15.01 -6.15 20.97
CA ALA A 45 -16.34 -5.91 20.42
C ALA A 45 -16.99 -7.24 19.98
N GLY A 46 -17.96 -7.73 20.76
CA GLY A 46 -18.63 -9.00 20.48
C GLY A 46 -17.66 -10.19 20.51
N SER A 47 -17.53 -10.91 19.38
CA SER A 47 -16.61 -12.04 19.21
C SER A 47 -15.22 -11.64 18.71
N HIS A 48 -14.94 -10.35 18.57
CA HIS A 48 -13.70 -9.81 18.00
C HIS A 48 -12.76 -9.30 19.10
N ILE A 49 -11.45 -9.38 18.85
CA ILE A 49 -10.44 -9.16 19.88
C ILE A 49 -9.22 -8.38 19.35
N GLY A 50 -8.75 -7.41 20.15
CA GLY A 50 -7.48 -6.71 19.96
C GLY A 50 -7.46 -5.62 18.88
N LEU A 51 -6.26 -5.17 18.52
CA LEU A 51 -5.96 -4.10 17.58
C LEU A 51 -6.75 -4.19 16.27
N PHE A 52 -6.81 -5.41 15.71
CA PHE A 52 -7.39 -5.68 14.39
C PHE A 52 -8.80 -6.28 14.48
N GLN A 53 -9.38 -6.36 15.68
CA GLN A 53 -10.69 -6.96 15.92
C GLN A 53 -10.87 -8.30 15.18
N MET A 54 -9.91 -9.22 15.33
CA MET A 54 -10.00 -10.52 14.65
C MET A 54 -11.03 -11.41 15.33
N GLY A 55 -11.93 -12.00 14.54
CA GLY A 55 -12.91 -12.99 15.02
C GLY A 55 -12.33 -14.40 15.06
N THR A 56 -13.03 -15.33 15.72
CA THR A 56 -12.62 -16.75 15.81
C THR A 56 -12.31 -17.38 14.45
N ALA A 57 -13.11 -17.12 13.41
CA ALA A 57 -12.87 -17.67 12.07
C ALA A 57 -11.55 -17.14 11.45
N ALA A 58 -11.25 -15.85 11.60
CA ALA A 58 -10.00 -15.27 11.12
C ALA A 58 -8.79 -15.82 11.90
N LEU A 59 -8.93 -16.00 13.22
CA LEU A 59 -7.90 -16.62 14.05
C LEU A 59 -7.68 -18.10 13.75
N ILE A 60 -8.73 -18.82 13.32
CA ILE A 60 -8.61 -20.19 12.81
C ILE A 60 -7.85 -20.20 11.49
N ASP A 61 -8.24 -19.35 10.54
CA ASP A 61 -7.55 -19.21 9.25
C ASP A 61 -6.06 -18.87 9.44
N ALA A 62 -5.72 -17.98 10.39
CA ALA A 62 -4.34 -17.63 10.72
C ALA A 62 -3.58 -18.72 11.50
N GLY A 63 -4.26 -19.78 11.98
CA GLY A 63 -3.68 -20.87 12.75
C GLY A 63 -3.44 -20.57 14.24
N TYR A 64 -4.03 -19.50 14.76
CA TYR A 64 -3.97 -19.12 16.19
C TYR A 64 -5.03 -19.83 17.03
N MET A 65 -6.12 -20.29 16.39
CA MET A 65 -7.13 -21.14 16.99
C MET A 65 -7.37 -22.40 16.16
N ASN A 66 -7.84 -23.47 16.79
CA ASN A 66 -8.32 -24.66 16.10
C ASN A 66 -9.81 -24.57 15.76
N ALA A 67 -10.36 -25.54 15.01
CA ALA A 67 -11.76 -25.56 14.61
C ALA A 67 -12.78 -25.54 15.79
N SER A 68 -12.35 -25.90 16.99
CA SER A 68 -13.15 -25.81 18.22
C SER A 68 -13.02 -24.46 18.95
N GLY A 69 -12.30 -23.50 18.38
CA GLY A 69 -12.06 -22.17 18.96
C GLY A 69 -11.02 -22.15 20.09
N GLN A 70 -10.20 -23.20 20.22
CA GLN A 70 -9.16 -23.28 21.24
C GLN A 70 -7.84 -22.72 20.71
N TRP A 71 -7.14 -21.95 21.54
CA TRP A 71 -5.82 -21.37 21.23
C TRP A 71 -4.77 -22.46 20.98
N THR A 72 -3.98 -22.30 19.93
CA THR A 72 -2.95 -23.28 19.53
C THR A 72 -1.60 -23.04 20.20
N GLY A 73 -1.38 -21.86 20.79
CA GLY A 73 -0.07 -21.43 21.32
C GLY A 73 0.87 -20.83 20.28
N LYS A 74 0.45 -20.73 19.01
CA LYS A 74 1.25 -20.15 17.91
C LYS A 74 1.76 -18.75 18.29
N ASN A 75 3.05 -18.50 18.11
CA ASN A 75 3.72 -17.24 18.43
C ASN A 75 3.49 -16.74 19.88
N GLY A 76 3.21 -17.65 20.82
CA GLY A 76 2.94 -17.31 22.23
C GLY A 76 1.47 -17.02 22.56
N ALA A 77 0.55 -17.13 21.58
CA ALA A 77 -0.88 -16.95 21.79
C ALA A 77 -1.51 -18.20 22.44
N THR A 78 -1.26 -18.40 23.73
CA THR A 78 -1.77 -19.55 24.52
C THR A 78 -3.16 -19.30 25.11
N SER A 79 -3.59 -18.04 25.15
CA SER A 79 -4.89 -17.62 25.67
C SER A 79 -5.26 -16.26 25.11
N ALA A 80 -6.53 -15.87 25.29
CA ALA A 80 -6.98 -14.52 24.93
C ALA A 80 -6.25 -13.42 25.70
N ALA A 81 -5.87 -13.68 26.96
CA ALA A 81 -5.09 -12.73 27.75
C ALA A 81 -3.68 -12.55 27.17
N ALA A 82 -3.01 -13.65 26.79
CA ALA A 82 -1.69 -13.60 26.15
C ALA A 82 -1.71 -12.91 24.78
N PHE A 83 -2.76 -13.13 23.99
CA PHE A 83 -2.97 -12.43 22.72
C PHE A 83 -3.19 -10.92 22.93
N LEU A 84 -4.03 -10.55 23.90
CA LEU A 84 -4.34 -9.15 24.22
C LEU A 84 -3.20 -8.40 24.91
N SER A 85 -2.17 -9.06 25.38
CA SER A 85 -1.03 -8.40 26.03
C SER A 85 0.11 -8.05 25.08
N SER A 86 0.02 -8.41 23.80
CA SER A 86 1.15 -8.25 22.86
C SER A 86 0.70 -7.79 21.48
N ALA A 87 1.05 -6.54 21.13
CA ALA A 87 0.82 -6.01 19.79
C ALA A 87 1.48 -6.89 18.72
N ALA A 88 2.71 -7.35 18.97
CA ALA A 88 3.45 -8.19 18.03
C ALA A 88 2.72 -9.51 17.70
N ILE A 89 2.09 -10.15 18.68
CA ILE A 89 1.30 -11.37 18.45
C ILE A 89 0.10 -11.07 17.53
N GLN A 90 -0.58 -9.95 17.76
CA GLN A 90 -1.75 -9.53 16.97
C GLN A 90 -1.37 -9.10 15.56
N THR A 91 -0.28 -8.34 15.40
CA THR A 91 0.25 -7.92 14.11
C THR A 91 0.68 -9.11 13.27
N GLN A 92 1.35 -10.10 13.88
CA GLN A 92 1.68 -11.33 13.17
C GLN A 92 0.41 -12.14 12.82
N ALA A 93 -0.61 -12.16 13.68
CA ALA A 93 -1.84 -12.89 13.40
C ALA A 93 -2.62 -12.31 12.22
N VAL A 94 -2.76 -10.98 12.11
CA VAL A 94 -3.42 -10.36 10.96
C VAL A 94 -2.59 -10.50 9.68
N HIS A 95 -1.25 -10.50 9.79
CA HIS A 95 -0.37 -10.77 8.66
C HIS A 95 -0.53 -12.21 8.14
N ASP A 96 -0.50 -13.20 9.04
CA ASP A 96 -0.74 -14.61 8.68
C ASP A 96 -2.12 -14.81 8.05
N TYR A 97 -3.14 -14.12 8.59
CA TYR A 97 -4.47 -14.09 7.99
C TYR A 97 -4.45 -13.50 6.57
N ASN A 98 -3.79 -12.36 6.37
CA ASN A 98 -3.67 -11.70 5.08
C ASN A 98 -2.99 -12.59 4.04
N GLN A 99 -1.94 -13.32 4.41
CA GLN A 99 -1.29 -14.29 3.52
C GLN A 99 -2.27 -15.40 3.10
N VAL A 100 -3.04 -15.93 4.05
CA VAL A 100 -4.06 -16.96 3.77
C VAL A 100 -5.16 -16.42 2.87
N GLN A 101 -5.62 -15.18 3.09
CA GLN A 101 -6.62 -14.55 2.22
C GLN A 101 -6.07 -14.25 0.83
N TRP A 102 -4.84 -13.75 0.71
CA TRP A 102 -4.21 -13.47 -0.57
C TRP A 102 -4.05 -14.73 -1.41
N ALA A 103 -3.53 -15.81 -0.82
CA ALA A 103 -3.43 -17.10 -1.50
C ALA A 103 -4.81 -17.68 -1.90
N TRP A 104 -5.89 -17.32 -1.20
CA TRP A 104 -7.24 -17.66 -1.62
C TRP A 104 -7.74 -16.76 -2.75
N ILE A 105 -7.48 -15.45 -2.71
CA ILE A 105 -7.79 -14.48 -3.77
C ILE A 105 -7.18 -14.93 -5.11
N GLU A 106 -5.89 -15.23 -5.13
CA GLU A 106 -5.17 -15.68 -6.34
C GLU A 106 -5.72 -17.01 -6.87
N ARG A 107 -5.93 -17.99 -6.00
CA ARG A 107 -6.48 -19.31 -6.39
C ARG A 107 -7.88 -19.23 -6.98
N ASN A 108 -8.65 -18.20 -6.64
CA ASN A 108 -10.00 -17.98 -7.16
C ASN A 108 -10.03 -16.90 -8.25
N HIS A 109 -8.88 -16.45 -8.73
CA HIS A 109 -8.73 -15.43 -9.77
C HIS A 109 -9.42 -14.09 -9.43
N LEU A 110 -9.55 -13.77 -8.15
CA LEU A 110 -10.17 -12.51 -7.72
C LEU A 110 -9.21 -11.31 -7.86
N ASP A 111 -7.91 -11.58 -7.96
CA ASP A 111 -6.86 -10.62 -8.32
C ASP A 111 -7.04 -10.05 -9.74
N SER A 112 -7.75 -10.76 -10.63
CA SER A 112 -8.07 -10.27 -11.98
C SER A 112 -8.95 -9.01 -12.00
N TYR A 113 -9.57 -8.66 -10.87
CA TYR A 113 -10.34 -7.44 -10.70
C TYR A 113 -9.48 -6.21 -10.40
N ILE A 114 -8.19 -6.36 -10.07
CA ILE A 114 -7.30 -5.24 -9.75
C ILE A 114 -7.21 -4.26 -10.92
N GLY A 115 -7.32 -2.96 -10.62
CA GLY A 115 -7.36 -1.87 -11.60
C GLY A 115 -8.73 -1.63 -12.23
N GLN A 116 -9.73 -2.47 -11.95
CA GLN A 116 -11.12 -2.21 -12.35
C GLN A 116 -11.80 -1.26 -11.36
N THR A 117 -12.84 -0.57 -11.80
CA THR A 117 -13.70 0.25 -10.92
C THR A 117 -15.06 -0.41 -10.78
N ILE A 118 -15.44 -0.76 -9.54
CA ILE A 118 -16.74 -1.36 -9.21
C ILE A 118 -17.42 -0.46 -8.19
N ASN A 119 -18.69 -0.11 -8.43
CA ASN A 119 -19.46 0.77 -7.54
C ASN A 119 -18.72 2.09 -7.21
N GLY A 120 -17.97 2.63 -8.17
CA GLY A 120 -17.19 3.86 -8.00
C GLY A 120 -15.88 3.71 -7.21
N VAL A 121 -15.48 2.49 -6.85
CA VAL A 121 -14.23 2.21 -6.11
C VAL A 121 -13.25 1.46 -6.99
N GLU A 122 -12.01 1.94 -7.08
CA GLU A 122 -10.91 1.21 -7.74
C GLU A 122 -10.50 0.00 -6.89
N ILE A 123 -10.45 -1.16 -7.53
CA ILE A 123 -10.03 -2.41 -6.88
C ILE A 123 -8.51 -2.48 -6.85
N THR A 124 -7.95 -2.64 -5.65
CA THR A 124 -6.51 -2.78 -5.41
C THR A 124 -6.23 -4.01 -4.55
N ALA A 125 -5.00 -4.52 -4.57
CA ALA A 125 -4.62 -5.68 -3.75
C ALA A 125 -4.90 -5.47 -2.25
N SER A 126 -4.51 -4.31 -1.71
CA SER A 126 -4.75 -3.95 -0.31
C SER A 126 -6.23 -3.75 0.01
N GLY A 127 -6.99 -3.17 -0.91
CA GLY A 127 -8.44 -3.07 -0.79
C GLY A 127 -9.13 -4.44 -0.75
N LEU A 128 -8.70 -5.40 -1.58
CA LEU A 128 -9.24 -6.76 -1.57
C LEU A 128 -9.00 -7.47 -0.23
N LEU A 129 -7.81 -7.33 0.36
CA LEU A 129 -7.55 -7.87 1.69
C LEU A 129 -8.40 -7.22 2.78
N ALA A 130 -8.52 -5.89 2.75
CA ALA A 130 -9.37 -5.18 3.71
C ALA A 130 -10.86 -5.58 3.56
N ALA A 131 -11.33 -5.78 2.34
CA ALA A 131 -12.67 -6.29 2.08
C ALA A 131 -12.87 -7.71 2.64
N ALA A 132 -11.90 -8.61 2.42
CA ALA A 132 -11.94 -9.96 2.98
C ALA A 132 -11.92 -9.94 4.52
N HIS A 133 -11.15 -9.03 5.12
CA HIS A 133 -11.11 -8.82 6.57
C HIS A 133 -12.47 -8.39 7.13
N LEU A 134 -13.15 -7.44 6.47
CA LEU A 134 -14.45 -6.92 6.92
C LEU A 134 -15.60 -7.91 6.74
N VAL A 135 -15.81 -8.41 5.52
CA VAL A 135 -17.03 -9.18 5.14
C VAL A 135 -16.74 -10.65 4.84
N GLY A 136 -15.51 -11.10 5.05
CA GLY A 136 -15.08 -12.46 4.74
C GLY A 136 -14.99 -12.73 3.23
N ARG A 137 -14.49 -13.93 2.91
CA ARG A 137 -14.37 -14.45 1.53
C ARG A 137 -15.69 -14.41 0.76
N ALA A 138 -16.78 -14.84 1.40
CA ALA A 138 -18.10 -14.88 0.77
C ALA A 138 -18.61 -13.47 0.42
N GLY A 139 -18.45 -12.50 1.33
CA GLY A 139 -18.81 -11.12 1.08
C GLY A 139 -17.96 -10.48 -0.03
N LEU A 140 -16.65 -10.72 -0.03
CA LEU A 140 -15.77 -10.25 -1.09
C LEU A 140 -16.15 -10.84 -2.46
N SER A 141 -16.31 -12.16 -2.58
CA SER A 141 -16.76 -12.79 -3.83
C SER A 141 -18.12 -12.26 -4.28
N CYS A 142 -19.05 -12.07 -3.35
CA CYS A 142 -20.37 -11.51 -3.62
C CYS A 142 -20.26 -10.09 -4.22
N TYR A 143 -19.42 -9.24 -3.62
CA TYR A 143 -19.20 -7.88 -4.12
C TYR A 143 -18.62 -7.88 -5.54
N LEU A 144 -17.59 -8.70 -5.80
CA LEU A 144 -16.95 -8.78 -7.13
C LEU A 144 -17.85 -9.41 -8.19
N ALA A 145 -18.75 -10.31 -7.81
CA ALA A 145 -19.75 -10.91 -8.69
C ALA A 145 -20.90 -9.95 -9.03
N GLY A 146 -21.10 -8.89 -8.23
CA GLY A 146 -22.18 -7.92 -8.41
C GLY A 146 -23.56 -8.58 -8.45
N ASN A 147 -24.30 -8.36 -9.54
CA ASN A 147 -25.65 -8.90 -9.75
C ASN A 147 -25.72 -10.45 -9.78
N TYR A 148 -24.58 -11.13 -9.88
CA TYR A 148 -24.49 -12.59 -9.84
C TYR A 148 -24.20 -13.14 -8.44
N CYS A 149 -24.19 -12.30 -7.41
CA CYS A 149 -24.03 -12.77 -6.05
C CYS A 149 -25.19 -13.70 -5.64
N ASN A 150 -24.84 -14.93 -5.27
CA ASN A 150 -25.76 -15.93 -4.73
C ASN A 150 -25.25 -16.53 -3.40
N ALA A 151 -24.30 -15.85 -2.75
CA ALA A 151 -23.67 -16.34 -1.54
C ALA A 151 -24.64 -16.29 -0.34
N ALA A 152 -25.01 -17.46 0.17
CA ALA A 152 -25.80 -17.58 1.39
C ALA A 152 -25.01 -17.00 2.59
N GLY A 153 -25.71 -16.29 3.48
CA GLY A 153 -25.11 -15.72 4.68
C GLY A 153 -24.39 -14.38 4.48
N VAL A 154 -24.47 -13.79 3.27
CA VAL A 154 -23.99 -12.42 3.03
C VAL A 154 -25.14 -11.43 3.23
N THR A 155 -24.95 -10.45 4.11
CA THR A 155 -25.89 -9.34 4.29
C THR A 155 -25.62 -8.25 3.27
N LEU A 156 -26.66 -7.81 2.58
CA LEU A 156 -26.59 -6.74 1.58
C LEU A 156 -27.35 -5.50 2.05
N ARG A 157 -26.77 -4.31 1.82
CA ARG A 157 -27.48 -3.03 1.84
C ARG A 157 -27.34 -2.39 0.47
N ASP A 158 -28.45 -2.12 -0.19
CA ASP A 158 -28.49 -1.55 -1.55
C ASP A 158 -27.65 -2.36 -2.56
N GLY A 159 -27.64 -3.69 -2.42
CA GLY A 159 -26.87 -4.60 -3.29
C GLY A 159 -25.37 -4.69 -2.95
N VAL A 160 -24.91 -4.02 -1.89
CA VAL A 160 -23.50 -4.03 -1.46
C VAL A 160 -23.36 -4.82 -0.15
N PRO A 161 -22.40 -5.76 -0.04
CA PRO A 161 -22.10 -6.45 1.20
C PRO A 161 -21.75 -5.49 2.34
N VAL A 162 -22.30 -5.77 3.52
CA VAL A 162 -22.04 -5.03 4.76
C VAL A 162 -21.66 -5.98 5.89
N ASP A 163 -20.91 -5.47 6.86
CA ASP A 163 -20.65 -6.18 8.12
C ASP A 163 -21.88 -6.17 9.06
N GLY A 164 -21.69 -6.69 10.28
CA GLY A 164 -22.74 -6.71 11.31
C GLY A 164 -23.16 -5.33 11.83
N PHE A 165 -22.36 -4.28 11.61
CA PHE A 165 -22.66 -2.90 11.98
C PHE A 165 -23.20 -2.07 10.80
N GLY A 166 -23.30 -2.65 9.61
CA GLY A 166 -23.76 -1.97 8.41
C GLY A 166 -22.67 -1.15 7.70
N THR A 167 -21.40 -1.36 8.00
CA THR A 167 -20.28 -0.79 7.24
C THR A 167 -20.18 -1.50 5.89
N PRO A 168 -20.28 -0.76 4.76
CA PRO A 168 -20.23 -1.36 3.44
C PRO A 168 -18.80 -1.72 3.05
N VAL A 169 -18.65 -2.82 2.31
CA VAL A 169 -17.35 -3.28 1.82
C VAL A 169 -16.63 -2.25 0.94
N THR A 170 -17.39 -1.40 0.24
CA THR A 170 -16.85 -0.28 -0.55
C THR A 170 -16.05 0.71 0.30
N GLU A 171 -16.39 0.86 1.58
CA GLU A 171 -15.66 1.71 2.50
C GLU A 171 -14.25 1.17 2.75
N TYR A 172 -14.11 -0.13 3.01
CA TYR A 172 -12.81 -0.76 3.24
C TYR A 172 -11.98 -0.84 1.94
N LEU A 173 -12.62 -1.17 0.82
CA LEU A 173 -11.95 -1.15 -0.49
C LEU A 173 -11.32 0.20 -0.80
N SER A 174 -12.03 1.29 -0.47
CA SER A 174 -11.57 2.66 -0.71
C SER A 174 -10.55 3.13 0.33
N GLN A 175 -10.83 2.95 1.63
CA GLN A 175 -9.98 3.45 2.71
C GLN A 175 -8.59 2.81 2.71
N PHE A 176 -8.53 1.51 2.44
CA PHE A 176 -7.29 0.73 2.46
C PHE A 176 -6.72 0.46 1.07
N GLY A 177 -7.22 1.17 0.06
CA GLY A 177 -6.77 0.98 -1.32
C GLY A 177 -5.40 1.60 -1.58
N GLY A 178 -4.58 0.92 -2.39
CA GLY A 178 -3.32 1.45 -2.90
C GLY A 178 -2.10 1.27 -1.99
N HIS A 179 -2.12 0.38 -1.01
CA HIS A 179 -0.91 0.06 -0.23
C HIS A 179 -0.09 -1.06 -0.90
N ASP A 180 1.23 -0.94 -0.85
CA ASP A 180 2.14 -2.04 -1.13
C ASP A 180 2.21 -2.96 0.09
N LEU A 181 1.81 -4.22 -0.10
CA LEU A 181 1.56 -5.16 0.99
C LEU A 181 2.78 -6.00 1.38
N GLY A 182 3.80 -6.14 0.53
CA GLY A 182 5.02 -6.91 0.85
C GLY A 182 4.77 -8.30 1.47
N LEU A 183 3.72 -9.01 1.05
CA LEU A 183 3.28 -10.29 1.64
C LEU A 183 4.21 -11.48 1.40
N ASP A 184 5.26 -11.28 0.60
CA ASP A 184 6.33 -12.24 0.34
C ASP A 184 7.20 -12.52 1.58
N ASN A 185 7.11 -11.67 2.60
CA ASN A 185 7.81 -11.83 3.87
C ASN A 185 7.05 -12.78 4.82
N ALA A 186 7.76 -13.68 5.50
CA ALA A 186 7.14 -14.59 6.47
C ALA A 186 6.80 -13.90 7.81
N ALA A 187 7.57 -12.88 8.19
CA ALA A 187 7.35 -12.12 9.42
C ALA A 187 6.66 -10.79 9.11
N ALA A 188 5.70 -10.42 9.95
CA ALA A 188 5.10 -9.09 9.89
C ALA A 188 6.14 -8.01 10.23
N PRO A 189 6.03 -6.80 9.66
CA PRO A 189 6.89 -5.69 10.03
C PRO A 189 6.66 -5.29 11.50
N ALA A 190 7.67 -4.69 12.12
CA ALA A 190 7.49 -4.04 13.41
C ALA A 190 6.62 -2.79 13.22
N VAL A 191 5.56 -2.65 14.03
CA VAL A 191 4.61 -1.54 13.97
C VAL A 191 4.44 -0.93 15.35
N ALA A 192 4.56 0.38 15.43
CA ALA A 192 4.20 1.15 16.62
C ALA A 192 2.74 1.61 16.51
N TYR A 193 1.96 1.31 17.56
CA TYR A 193 0.57 1.72 17.69
C TYR A 193 0.47 2.79 18.78
N SER A 194 -0.11 3.94 18.44
CA SER A 194 -0.27 5.07 19.35
C SER A 194 -1.68 5.66 19.29
N ASP A 195 -2.13 6.23 20.41
CA ASP A 195 -3.47 6.83 20.54
C ASP A 195 -3.62 8.15 19.77
N ASP A 196 -2.50 8.79 19.40
CA ASP A 196 -2.44 10.04 18.63
C ASP A 196 -2.26 9.82 17.11
N TYR A 197 -2.35 8.57 16.66
CA TYR A 197 -2.26 8.24 15.24
C TYR A 197 -3.39 8.86 14.42
N SER A 198 -3.04 9.45 13.28
CA SER A 198 -4.00 9.94 12.29
C SER A 198 -3.95 9.04 11.04
N PRO A 199 -5.06 8.39 10.66
CA PRO A 199 -5.08 7.46 9.54
C PRO A 199 -4.96 8.17 8.19
N GLY A 200 -4.27 7.52 7.25
CA GLY A 200 -4.01 8.01 5.90
C GLY A 200 -4.98 7.49 4.84
N TYR A 201 -6.23 7.20 5.21
CA TYR A 201 -7.21 6.53 4.34
C TYR A 201 -7.32 7.17 2.94
N GLY A 202 -7.46 6.32 1.91
CA GLY A 202 -7.88 6.77 0.59
C GLY A 202 -6.83 7.58 -0.19
N SER A 203 -5.54 7.35 0.06
CA SER A 203 -4.43 8.00 -0.66
C SER A 203 -4.32 7.63 -2.16
N LEU A 204 -5.37 7.06 -2.77
CA LEU A 204 -5.51 6.93 -4.22
C LEU A 204 -5.85 8.26 -4.92
N SER A 205 -5.90 9.39 -4.19
CA SER A 205 -6.04 10.71 -4.79
C SER A 205 -5.16 11.75 -4.08
N GLY A 206 -4.29 12.40 -4.84
CA GLY A 206 -3.48 13.50 -4.37
C GLY A 206 -4.32 14.76 -4.13
N ALA A 207 -4.34 15.23 -2.90
CA ALA A 207 -4.49 16.65 -2.57
C ALA A 207 -3.72 16.88 -1.26
N GLY A 208 -2.71 17.74 -1.30
CA GLY A 208 -1.97 18.13 -0.12
C GLY A 208 -2.90 18.77 0.91
N SER A 209 -2.76 18.35 2.16
CA SER A 209 -3.10 19.16 3.31
C SER A 209 -1.84 19.38 4.12
N SER A 210 -1.07 20.37 3.68
CA SER A 210 -0.22 21.15 4.58
C SER A 210 -1.15 22.02 5.43
N SER A 211 -1.65 21.50 6.54
CA SER A 211 -2.20 22.34 7.60
C SER A 211 -1.04 22.79 8.49
N GLY A 212 -0.39 23.87 8.05
CA GLY A 212 0.32 24.74 8.97
C GLY A 212 -0.71 25.41 9.88
N SER A 213 -0.60 25.17 11.17
CA SER A 213 -1.15 26.06 12.19
C SER A 213 -0.01 26.40 13.12
N ASP A 214 0.46 27.64 12.98
CA ASP A 214 1.49 28.25 13.79
C ASP A 214 1.12 28.15 15.28
N SER A 215 2.13 27.80 16.08
CA SER A 215 2.09 27.85 17.53
C SER A 215 2.65 29.20 17.98
N GLU A 216 1.86 30.00 18.69
CA GLU A 216 2.37 30.95 19.67
C GLU A 216 2.05 30.43 21.09
N GLY A 217 3.06 30.45 21.95
CA GLY A 217 3.19 29.53 23.09
C GLY A 217 2.58 29.98 24.41
N THR A 218 2.81 29.16 25.44
CA THR A 218 3.43 29.52 26.73
C THR A 218 3.57 28.26 27.60
N GLY A 219 4.68 28.16 28.33
CA GLY A 219 5.18 26.92 28.92
C GLY A 219 4.60 26.50 30.27
N GLY A 220 5.05 25.32 30.74
CA GLY A 220 4.79 24.83 32.09
C GLY A 220 5.18 23.36 32.33
N ALA A 221 6.45 23.14 32.68
CA ALA A 221 7.03 22.11 33.56
C ALA A 221 6.47 20.67 33.66
N ALA A 222 7.33 19.73 33.22
CA ALA A 222 7.85 18.52 33.90
C ALA A 222 6.91 17.49 34.60
N VAL A 223 7.06 16.21 34.22
CA VAL A 223 7.62 15.10 35.04
C VAL A 223 7.28 13.74 34.38
N GLY A 224 8.26 12.84 34.26
CA GLY A 224 8.02 11.41 34.06
C GLY A 224 8.94 10.72 33.06
N SER A 225 10.17 10.41 33.46
CA SER A 225 11.10 9.59 32.70
C SER A 225 10.59 8.15 32.54
N SER A 226 10.51 7.66 31.31
CA SER A 226 10.58 6.23 30.98
C SER A 226 11.05 6.08 29.53
N GLY A 227 12.30 5.62 29.37
CA GLY A 227 12.88 5.13 28.12
C GLY A 227 12.73 6.01 26.89
N VAL A 228 13.67 6.94 26.66
CA VAL A 228 13.83 7.55 25.33
C VAL A 228 14.20 6.42 24.37
N ALA A 229 13.26 6.04 23.50
CA ALA A 229 13.58 5.25 22.32
C ALA A 229 14.61 6.09 21.54
N VAL A 230 15.87 5.67 21.58
CA VAL A 230 16.90 6.22 20.70
C VAL A 230 16.59 5.62 19.34
N TYR A 231 15.71 6.28 18.60
CA TYR A 231 15.48 5.94 17.20
C TYR A 231 16.80 6.12 16.47
N ASP A 232 17.22 5.11 15.72
CA ASP A 232 18.32 5.31 14.80
C ASP A 232 17.91 6.32 13.71
N ALA A 233 18.88 6.84 12.96
CA ALA A 233 18.59 7.88 11.97
C ALA A 233 17.62 7.41 10.87
N GLN A 234 17.56 6.11 10.58
CA GLN A 234 16.69 5.52 9.56
C GLN A 234 15.27 5.35 10.10
N GLU A 235 15.13 4.95 11.37
CA GLU A 235 13.86 4.87 12.09
C GLU A 235 13.26 6.27 12.30
N ALA A 236 14.06 7.24 12.72
CA ALA A 236 13.62 8.63 12.87
C ALA A 236 13.21 9.24 11.51
N PHE A 237 13.94 8.93 10.43
CA PHE A 237 13.56 9.32 9.08
C PHE A 237 12.25 8.67 8.64
N ALA A 238 12.06 7.38 8.90
CA ALA A 238 10.84 6.67 8.55
C ALA A 238 9.63 7.20 9.32
N LEU A 239 9.79 7.49 10.61
CA LEU A 239 8.76 8.08 11.46
C LEU A 239 8.42 9.51 11.04
N GLY A 240 9.41 10.32 10.66
CA GLY A 240 9.21 11.72 10.27
C GLY A 240 8.71 11.92 8.84
N SER A 241 9.05 11.01 7.91
CA SER A 241 8.74 11.15 6.48
C SER A 241 7.62 10.24 6.00
N GLY A 242 7.29 9.18 6.75
CA GLY A 242 6.42 8.10 6.29
C GLY A 242 7.07 7.15 5.28
N PHE A 243 8.36 7.33 4.95
CA PHE A 243 9.10 6.49 4.00
C PHE A 243 10.30 5.80 4.66
N SER A 244 10.50 4.50 4.40
CA SER A 244 11.78 3.86 4.74
C SER A 244 12.91 4.42 3.86
N VAL A 245 14.15 4.40 4.37
CA VAL A 245 15.32 4.84 3.59
C VAL A 245 15.50 4.01 2.32
N SER A 246 15.18 2.71 2.36
CA SER A 246 15.17 1.83 1.19
C SER A 246 14.03 2.12 0.21
N GLY A 247 12.87 2.54 0.71
CA GLY A 247 11.75 3.01 -0.10
C GLY A 247 12.08 4.30 -0.84
N LEU A 248 12.69 5.27 -0.15
CA LEU A 248 13.19 6.50 -0.77
C LEU A 248 14.25 6.19 -1.85
N ALA A 249 15.21 5.30 -1.56
CA ALA A 249 16.24 4.92 -2.52
C ALA A 249 15.64 4.28 -3.78
N SER A 250 14.63 3.42 -3.63
CA SER A 250 13.92 2.82 -4.75
C SER A 250 13.21 3.86 -5.63
N VAL A 251 12.53 4.83 -5.01
CA VAL A 251 11.84 5.92 -5.72
C VAL A 251 12.83 6.84 -6.45
N LEU A 252 13.91 7.24 -5.78
CA LEU A 252 14.94 8.07 -6.39
C LEU A 252 15.65 7.35 -7.54
N GLY A 253 15.89 6.05 -7.40
CA GLY A 253 16.47 5.22 -8.45
C GLY A 253 15.58 5.12 -9.70
N ALA A 254 14.28 4.93 -9.49
CA ALA A 254 13.29 4.91 -10.56
C ALA A 254 13.18 6.27 -11.28
N LEU A 255 13.13 7.38 -10.52
CA LEU A 255 13.08 8.73 -11.08
C LEU A 255 14.35 9.06 -11.87
N GLY A 256 15.52 8.73 -11.33
CA GLY A 256 16.79 8.95 -12.01
C GLY A 256 16.92 8.14 -13.31
N THR A 257 16.43 6.89 -13.31
CA THR A 257 16.35 6.06 -14.52
C THR A 257 15.41 6.69 -15.56
N ALA A 258 14.22 7.13 -15.15
CA ALA A 258 13.26 7.78 -16.05
C ALA A 258 13.81 9.08 -16.67
N ILE A 259 14.45 9.93 -15.86
CA ILE A 259 15.11 11.16 -16.33
C ILE A 259 16.21 10.82 -17.36
N SER A 260 17.01 9.78 -17.10
CA SER A 260 18.07 9.32 -18.00
C SER A 260 17.52 8.91 -19.37
N LEU A 261 16.43 8.15 -19.39
CA LEU A 261 15.76 7.72 -20.63
C LEU A 261 15.15 8.91 -21.39
N CYS A 262 14.51 9.84 -20.70
CA CYS A 262 13.96 11.07 -21.29
C CYS A 262 15.03 11.95 -21.92
N LEU A 263 16.17 12.15 -21.23
CA LEU A 263 17.32 12.88 -21.78
C LEU A 263 17.89 12.18 -23.02
N GLY A 264 18.00 10.84 -22.98
CA GLY A 264 18.42 10.03 -24.11
C GLY A 264 17.50 10.20 -25.34
N ALA A 265 16.20 10.08 -25.13
CA ALA A 265 15.19 10.26 -26.18
C ALA A 265 15.26 11.67 -26.79
N TRP A 266 15.39 12.71 -25.96
CA TRP A 266 15.52 14.09 -26.43
C TRP A 266 16.78 14.30 -27.28
N MET A 267 17.93 13.76 -26.85
CA MET A 267 19.18 13.84 -27.61
C MET A 267 19.10 13.10 -28.95
N ILE A 268 18.48 11.92 -28.98
CA ILE A 268 18.29 11.15 -30.22
C ILE A 268 17.38 11.92 -31.19
N LEU A 269 16.29 12.50 -30.70
CA LEU A 269 15.35 13.28 -31.50
C LEU A 269 16.03 14.52 -32.11
N GLY A 270 16.83 15.24 -31.32
CA GLY A 270 17.60 16.40 -31.80
C GLY A 270 18.62 16.03 -32.88
N ASN A 271 19.29 14.87 -32.74
CA ASN A 271 20.20 14.38 -33.77
C ASN A 271 19.47 13.96 -35.05
N LEU A 272 18.30 13.33 -34.95
CA LEU A 272 17.46 12.99 -36.12
C LEU A 272 16.98 14.24 -36.87
N GLN A 273 16.58 15.28 -36.13
CA GLN A 273 16.23 16.58 -36.72
C GLN A 273 17.43 17.24 -37.40
N ALA A 274 18.64 17.10 -36.84
CA ALA A 274 19.86 17.62 -37.47
C ALA A 274 20.20 16.89 -38.79
N VAL A 275 19.98 15.57 -38.86
CA VAL A 275 20.14 14.79 -40.09
C VAL A 275 19.09 15.20 -41.14
N ALA A 276 17.82 15.30 -40.74
CA ALA A 276 16.72 15.69 -41.63
C ALA A 276 16.92 17.09 -42.26
N ASN A 277 17.57 18.01 -41.52
CA ASN A 277 17.88 19.36 -41.99
C ASN A 277 19.24 19.47 -42.70
N GLY A 278 19.91 18.35 -43.01
CA GLY A 278 21.22 18.34 -43.67
C GLY A 278 22.39 18.88 -42.83
N ARG A 279 22.17 19.13 -41.54
CA ARG A 279 23.19 19.66 -40.60
C ARG A 279 24.09 18.57 -40.04
N LEU A 280 23.72 17.30 -40.21
CA LEU A 280 24.48 16.14 -39.76
C LEU A 280 24.46 15.04 -40.83
N ARG A 281 25.64 14.47 -41.15
CA ARG A 281 25.75 13.33 -42.08
C ARG A 281 25.44 12.01 -41.33
N TRP A 282 24.83 11.05 -42.02
CA TRP A 282 24.45 9.75 -41.44
C TRP A 282 25.60 8.99 -40.75
N GLY A 283 26.82 9.05 -41.28
CA GLY A 283 27.99 8.43 -40.63
C GLY A 283 28.35 9.09 -39.28
N ALA A 284 28.14 10.39 -39.15
CA ALA A 284 28.35 11.12 -37.89
C ALA A 284 27.20 10.92 -36.89
N PHE A 285 26.00 10.58 -37.38
CA PHE A 285 24.85 10.22 -36.55
C PHE A 285 25.09 8.93 -35.76
N GLY A 286 25.60 7.88 -36.42
CA GLY A 286 25.89 6.60 -35.76
C GLY A 286 26.83 6.73 -34.57
N GLY A 287 27.93 7.48 -34.72
CA GLY A 287 28.88 7.73 -33.63
C GLY A 287 28.29 8.55 -32.47
N ARG A 288 27.36 9.48 -32.75
CA ARG A 288 26.65 10.25 -31.72
C ARG A 288 25.61 9.42 -30.99
N LEU A 289 24.89 8.56 -31.70
CA LEU A 289 23.92 7.64 -31.14
C LEU A 289 24.57 6.73 -30.08
N VAL A 290 25.71 6.12 -30.42
CA VAL A 290 26.44 5.24 -29.50
C VAL A 290 26.87 5.99 -28.23
N ARG A 291 27.38 7.22 -28.37
CA ARG A 291 27.77 8.05 -27.20
C ARG A 291 26.57 8.41 -26.33
N THR A 292 25.43 8.77 -26.93
CA THR A 292 24.20 9.04 -26.18
C THR A 292 23.72 7.80 -25.43
N LEU A 293 23.73 6.62 -26.06
CA LEU A 293 23.33 5.38 -25.42
C LEU A 293 24.23 5.01 -24.25
N VAL A 294 25.56 5.15 -24.40
CA VAL A 294 26.53 4.92 -23.33
C VAL A 294 26.30 5.89 -22.16
N LEU A 295 26.07 7.17 -22.43
CA LEU A 295 25.78 8.16 -21.37
C LEU A 295 24.50 7.83 -20.63
N VAL A 296 23.43 7.45 -21.33
CA VAL A 296 22.15 7.08 -20.72
C VAL A 296 22.28 5.83 -19.85
N THR A 297 23.04 4.82 -20.30
CA THR A 297 23.26 3.60 -19.51
C THR A 297 24.11 3.87 -18.28
N LEU A 298 25.17 4.67 -18.38
CA LEU A 298 25.99 5.03 -17.24
C LEU A 298 25.22 5.87 -16.21
N PHE A 299 24.39 6.81 -16.67
CA PHE A 299 23.58 7.64 -15.78
C PHE A 299 22.48 6.83 -15.10
N ALA A 300 21.80 5.95 -15.83
CA ALA A 300 20.81 5.04 -15.25
C ALA A 300 21.43 4.06 -14.24
N TRP A 301 22.64 3.56 -14.51
CA TRP A 301 23.36 2.68 -13.60
C TRP A 301 23.72 3.38 -12.29
N ALA A 302 24.13 4.65 -12.33
CA ALA A 302 24.45 5.43 -11.13
C ALA A 302 23.24 5.67 -10.20
N PHE A 303 22.02 5.47 -10.69
CA PHE A 303 20.79 5.54 -9.88
C PHE A 303 20.34 4.17 -9.34
N GLN A 304 21.02 3.09 -9.70
CA GLN A 304 20.73 1.73 -9.24
C GLN A 304 21.77 1.19 -8.24
N THR A 305 22.82 1.97 -7.95
CA THR A 305 23.88 1.68 -6.96
C THR A 305 23.73 2.54 -5.74
#